data_AF-A0A512ULX9-F1
#
_entry.id   AF-A0A512ULX9-F1
#
_cell.length_a   1.000
_cell.length_b   1.000
_cell.length_c   1.000
_cell.angle_alpha   90.00
_cell.angle_beta   90.00
_cell.angle_gamma   90.00
#
_symmetry.space_group_name_H-M   'P 1'
#
loop_
_entity.id
_entity.type
_entity.pdbx_description
1 polymer ?
#
loop_
_entity_poly.entity_id
_entity_poly.type
_entity_poly.pdbx_seq_one_letter_code
_entity_poly.pdbx_strand_id
1 'polypeptide(L)'
;MSWQVLKNAISRAGASVLKTGQAEDTSDIDFDYEEKRYRAMENVTTRLEKELRHYLDSLRTLTNAQESMTSVLSGFYGEDENTIAHLYYTAMKEMSETCVEELEGPFLKTVLNPVERFNSYYSDVNEAIKKRAKKKNTYDSLRMKLRKLEASPSEDPSYELKISDLTKDLGQAQTKYSSYNEQLKKELPTLVDMRIPYLNPSFESFVKIQLRFFNENFSKINEVEQKMDAQTRSDYINGALEEKMDNILDKIKDLNIAI
;
A
#
# COMPACT_ATOMS: atom_id res chain seq x y z
N MET A 1 -13.00 21.61 26.13
CA MET A 1 -11.53 21.63 25.94
C MET A 1 -11.01 22.98 26.42
N SER A 2 -10.04 23.02 27.34
CA SER A 2 -9.70 24.25 28.08
C SER A 2 -8.78 25.19 27.28
N TRP A 3 -8.97 26.50 27.48
CA TRP A 3 -8.15 27.59 26.94
C TRP A 3 -6.64 27.42 27.22
N GLN A 4 -6.30 26.71 28.28
CA GLN A 4 -4.92 26.38 28.65
C GLN A 4 -4.27 25.38 27.68
N VAL A 5 -5.03 24.42 27.14
CA VAL A 5 -4.52 23.47 26.13
C VAL A 5 -4.19 24.19 24.83
N LEU A 6 -5.04 25.14 24.44
CA LEU A 6 -4.87 25.95 23.23
C LEU A 6 -3.67 26.90 23.38
N LYS A 7 -3.50 27.53 24.55
CA LYS A 7 -2.31 28.34 24.88
C LYS A 7 -1.02 27.52 24.88
N ASN A 8 -1.05 26.29 25.39
CA ASN A 8 0.08 25.37 25.38
C ASN A 8 0.39 24.81 23.98
N ALA A 9 -0.58 24.75 23.09
CA ALA A 9 -0.38 24.37 21.68
C ALA A 9 0.22 25.53 20.88
N ILE A 10 -0.28 26.75 21.06
CA ILE A 10 0.25 27.97 20.41
C ILE A 10 1.67 28.28 20.91
N SER A 11 1.96 28.10 22.21
CA SER A 11 3.33 28.27 22.74
C SER A 11 4.31 27.25 22.13
N ARG A 12 3.88 26.00 21.94
CA ARG A 12 4.68 24.97 21.25
C ARG A 12 4.85 25.24 19.75
N ALA A 13 3.84 25.78 19.09
CA ALA A 13 3.93 26.21 17.69
C ALA A 13 4.85 27.44 17.52
N GLY A 14 4.79 28.41 18.44
CA GLY A 14 5.69 29.57 18.47
C GLY A 14 7.15 29.18 18.71
N ALA A 15 7.40 28.17 19.55
CA ALA A 15 8.73 27.60 19.75
C ALA A 15 9.29 26.87 18.50
N SER A 16 8.41 26.41 17.59
CA SER A 16 8.80 25.82 16.31
C SER A 16 9.17 26.87 15.24
N VAL A 17 8.61 28.08 15.32
CA VAL A 17 8.84 29.16 14.34
C VAL A 17 10.06 30.03 14.71
N LEU A 18 10.53 30.00 15.96
CA LEU A 18 11.72 30.72 16.44
C LEU A 18 13.06 29.97 16.25
N LYS A 19 13.11 28.92 15.41
CA LYS A 19 14.32 28.15 15.10
C LYS A 19 15.26 28.82 14.06
N THR A 20 15.25 30.15 13.95
CA THR A 20 16.10 30.90 12.99
C THR A 20 17.36 31.51 13.62
N GLY A 21 17.72 31.11 14.85
CA GLY A 21 18.93 31.57 15.53
C GLY A 21 19.77 30.41 16.05
N GLN A 22 20.78 30.02 15.27
CA GLN A 22 21.99 29.28 15.67
C GLN A 22 21.85 28.32 16.88
N ALA A 23 20.97 27.32 16.78
CA ALA A 23 21.14 26.08 17.54
C ALA A 23 21.85 25.09 16.62
N GLU A 24 23.06 24.65 16.99
CA GLU A 24 23.68 23.47 16.39
C GLU A 24 22.83 22.25 16.75
N ASP A 25 21.75 22.01 16.00
CA ASP A 25 20.96 20.78 16.07
C ASP A 25 21.90 19.62 15.68
N THR A 26 21.85 18.51 16.41
CA THR A 26 22.64 17.33 16.05
C THR A 26 22.22 16.88 14.65
N SER A 27 23.15 16.81 13.69
CA SER A 27 22.89 16.28 12.35
C SER A 27 23.38 14.83 12.29
N ASP A 28 22.56 13.92 11.76
CA ASP A 28 22.92 12.52 11.61
C ASP A 28 22.56 12.04 10.20
N ILE A 29 23.44 12.36 9.26
CA ILE A 29 23.23 12.16 7.82
C ILE A 29 22.98 10.69 7.49
N ASP A 30 23.69 9.76 8.15
CA ASP A 30 23.53 8.33 7.90
C ASP A 30 22.14 7.85 8.33
N PHE A 31 21.69 8.25 9.53
CA PHE A 31 20.35 7.90 9.98
C PHE A 31 19.29 8.53 9.07
N ASP A 32 19.46 9.81 8.71
CA ASP A 32 18.49 10.53 7.88
C ASP A 32 18.35 9.88 6.49
N TYR A 33 19.46 9.35 5.94
CA TYR A 33 19.45 8.56 4.71
C TYR A 33 18.70 7.23 4.86
N GLU A 34 18.96 6.46 5.92
CA GLU A 34 18.30 5.18 6.14
C GLU A 34 16.81 5.33 6.51
N GLU A 35 16.46 6.36 7.29
CA GLU A 35 15.06 6.71 7.52
C GLU A 35 14.37 7.04 6.19
N LYS A 36 14.99 7.84 5.32
CA LYS A 36 14.40 8.18 4.02
C LYS A 36 14.15 6.93 3.15
N ARG A 37 15.09 5.99 3.12
CA ARG A 37 14.91 4.70 2.41
C ARG A 37 13.77 3.88 3.01
N TYR A 38 13.71 3.77 4.34
CA TYR A 38 12.62 3.11 5.05
C TYR A 38 11.26 3.73 4.73
N ARG A 39 11.14 5.07 4.79
CA ARG A 39 9.89 5.80 4.47
C ARG A 39 9.45 5.59 3.03
N ALA A 40 10.39 5.56 2.09
CA ALA A 40 10.08 5.27 0.69
C ALA A 40 9.50 3.86 0.53
N MET A 41 10.09 2.86 1.19
CA MET A 41 9.58 1.49 1.20
C MET A 41 8.19 1.40 1.85
N GLU A 42 8.01 1.98 3.05
CA GLU A 42 6.74 2.04 3.78
C GLU A 42 5.61 2.56 2.89
N ASN A 43 5.83 3.71 2.23
CA ASN A 43 4.84 4.30 1.33
C ASN A 43 4.47 3.37 0.17
N VAL A 44 5.46 2.72 -0.44
CA VAL A 44 5.22 1.84 -1.59
C VAL A 44 4.46 0.59 -1.18
N THR A 45 4.82 -0.08 -0.09
CA THR A 45 4.16 -1.32 0.32
C THR A 45 2.78 -1.10 0.94
N THR A 46 2.56 0.03 1.61
CA THR A 46 1.21 0.43 2.06
C THR A 46 0.31 0.78 0.87
N ARG A 47 0.86 1.39 -0.19
CA ARG A 47 0.10 1.58 -1.43
C ARG A 47 -0.22 0.23 -2.07
N LEU A 48 0.78 -0.67 -2.17
CA LEU A 48 0.59 -2.01 -2.73
C LEU A 48 -0.56 -2.77 -2.04
N GLU A 49 -0.63 -2.76 -0.70
CA GLU A 49 -1.73 -3.36 0.05
C GLU A 49 -3.10 -2.83 -0.40
N LYS A 50 -3.24 -1.51 -0.59
CA LYS A 50 -4.49 -0.90 -1.05
C LYS A 50 -4.84 -1.31 -2.47
N GLU A 51 -3.87 -1.31 -3.37
CA GLU A 51 -4.07 -1.72 -4.77
C GLU A 51 -4.44 -3.22 -4.86
N LEU A 52 -3.86 -4.08 -4.00
CA LEU A 52 -4.20 -5.50 -3.95
C LEU A 52 -5.63 -5.75 -3.46
N ARG A 53 -6.10 -5.01 -2.45
CA ARG A 53 -7.51 -5.07 -2.02
C ARG A 53 -8.44 -4.58 -3.12
N HIS A 54 -8.11 -3.43 -3.72
CA HIS A 54 -8.89 -2.85 -4.80
C HIS A 54 -8.97 -3.79 -6.02
N TYR A 55 -7.88 -4.48 -6.35
CA TYR A 55 -7.84 -5.49 -7.40
C TYR A 55 -8.85 -6.62 -7.15
N LEU A 56 -8.86 -7.20 -5.96
CA LEU A 56 -9.79 -8.28 -5.60
C LEU A 56 -11.26 -7.80 -5.67
N ASP A 57 -11.55 -6.61 -5.14
CA ASP A 57 -12.89 -6.03 -5.20
C ASP A 57 -13.33 -5.72 -6.64
N SER A 58 -12.39 -5.29 -7.49
CA SER A 58 -12.65 -5.03 -8.90
C SER A 58 -12.96 -6.31 -9.67
N LEU A 59 -12.26 -7.41 -9.37
CA LEU A 59 -12.58 -8.71 -9.96
C LEU A 59 -13.99 -9.16 -9.61
N ARG A 60 -14.38 -9.10 -8.33
CA ARG A 60 -15.75 -9.43 -7.89
C ARG A 60 -16.80 -8.57 -8.58
N THR A 61 -16.52 -7.27 -8.69
CA THR A 61 -17.43 -6.33 -9.35
C THR A 61 -17.61 -6.68 -10.82
N LEU A 62 -16.50 -7.00 -11.52
CA LEU A 62 -16.53 -7.37 -12.92
C LEU A 62 -17.33 -8.66 -13.16
N THR A 63 -17.05 -9.73 -12.39
CA THR A 63 -17.72 -11.02 -12.59
C THR A 63 -19.21 -10.94 -12.28
N ASN A 64 -19.59 -10.22 -11.22
CA ASN A 64 -21.01 -9.99 -10.89
C ASN A 64 -21.72 -9.17 -11.98
N ALA A 65 -21.05 -8.16 -12.55
CA ALA A 65 -21.60 -7.38 -13.65
C ALA A 65 -21.80 -8.24 -14.91
N GLN A 66 -20.83 -9.12 -15.23
CA GLN A 66 -20.92 -10.06 -16.35
C GLN A 66 -22.08 -11.04 -16.17
N GLU A 67 -22.22 -11.63 -14.99
CA GLU A 67 -23.33 -12.54 -14.66
C GLU A 67 -24.69 -11.82 -14.77
N SER A 68 -24.83 -10.62 -14.18
CA SER A 68 -26.08 -9.87 -14.20
C SER A 68 -26.50 -9.48 -15.63
N MET A 69 -25.55 -8.98 -16.42
CA MET A 69 -25.79 -8.62 -17.82
C MET A 69 -26.24 -9.85 -18.64
N THR A 70 -25.54 -10.97 -18.50
CA THR A 70 -25.86 -12.18 -19.25
C THR A 70 -27.15 -12.85 -18.81
N SER A 71 -27.53 -12.72 -17.53
CA SER A 71 -28.83 -13.17 -17.03
C SER A 71 -29.99 -12.45 -17.73
N VAL A 72 -29.92 -11.13 -17.85
CA VAL A 72 -30.92 -10.33 -18.56
C VAL A 72 -30.96 -10.70 -20.05
N LEU A 73 -29.79 -10.87 -20.68
CA LEU A 73 -29.69 -11.28 -22.07
C LEU A 73 -30.34 -12.65 -22.29
N SER A 74 -30.01 -13.63 -21.45
CA SER A 74 -30.59 -14.97 -21.53
C SER A 74 -32.12 -14.92 -21.39
N GLY A 75 -32.65 -14.15 -20.45
CA GLY A 75 -34.10 -14.02 -20.26
C GLY A 75 -34.83 -13.43 -21.46
N PHE A 76 -34.17 -12.56 -22.24
CA PHE A 76 -34.75 -11.99 -23.47
C PHE A 76 -34.97 -13.03 -24.57
N TYR A 77 -34.10 -14.05 -24.66
CA TYR A 77 -34.18 -15.11 -25.67
C TYR A 77 -35.12 -16.27 -25.28
N GLY A 78 -35.80 -16.19 -24.13
CA GLY A 78 -36.79 -17.17 -23.68
C GLY A 78 -36.18 -18.37 -22.94
N GLU A 79 -36.95 -19.46 -22.84
CA GLU A 79 -36.59 -20.64 -22.03
C GLU A 79 -35.77 -21.71 -22.79
N ASP A 80 -35.37 -21.46 -24.05
CA ASP A 80 -34.54 -22.42 -24.79
C ASP A 80 -33.09 -22.40 -24.28
N GLU A 81 -32.76 -23.45 -23.54
CA GLU A 81 -31.45 -23.62 -22.92
C GLU A 81 -30.31 -23.81 -23.93
N ASN A 82 -30.61 -24.10 -25.19
CA ASN A 82 -29.59 -24.30 -26.24
C ASN A 82 -29.18 -22.99 -26.94
N THR A 83 -29.80 -21.87 -26.59
CA THR A 83 -29.42 -20.58 -27.16
C THR A 83 -28.02 -20.17 -26.71
N ILE A 84 -27.29 -19.48 -27.59
CA ILE A 84 -25.96 -18.91 -27.26
C ILE A 84 -26.05 -17.98 -26.05
N ALA A 85 -27.14 -17.22 -25.93
CA ALA A 85 -27.38 -16.34 -24.79
C ALA A 85 -27.45 -17.10 -23.46
N HIS A 86 -28.14 -18.26 -23.43
CA HIS A 86 -28.22 -19.07 -22.22
C HIS A 86 -26.89 -19.77 -21.89
N LEU A 87 -26.21 -20.32 -22.91
CA LEU A 87 -24.87 -20.92 -22.74
C LEU A 87 -23.85 -19.90 -22.22
N TYR A 88 -23.89 -18.66 -22.72
CA TYR A 88 -23.04 -17.58 -22.26
C TYR A 88 -23.34 -17.16 -20.82
N TYR A 89 -24.62 -17.08 -20.45
CA TYR A 89 -25.02 -16.85 -19.06
C TYR A 89 -24.51 -17.94 -18.12
N THR A 90 -24.70 -19.22 -18.46
CA THR A 90 -24.20 -20.34 -17.64
C THR A 90 -22.68 -20.26 -17.45
N ALA A 91 -21.93 -19.95 -18.51
CA ALA A 91 -20.48 -19.77 -18.42
C ALA A 91 -20.09 -18.61 -17.49
N MET A 92 -20.75 -17.44 -17.59
CA MET A 92 -20.45 -16.29 -16.72
C MET A 92 -20.87 -16.55 -15.26
N LYS A 93 -21.97 -17.25 -15.05
CA LYS A 93 -22.43 -17.66 -13.72
C LYS A 93 -21.43 -18.61 -13.05
N GLU A 94 -20.98 -19.65 -13.76
CA GLU A 94 -19.95 -20.56 -13.23
C GLU A 94 -18.63 -19.82 -12.93
N MET A 95 -18.24 -18.87 -13.77
CA MET A 95 -17.07 -18.02 -13.51
C MET A 95 -17.22 -17.17 -12.25
N SER A 96 -18.40 -16.57 -12.05
CA SER A 96 -18.74 -15.79 -10.86
C SER A 96 -18.74 -16.63 -9.58
N GLU A 97 -19.44 -17.77 -9.59
CA GLU A 97 -19.63 -18.64 -8.43
C GLU A 97 -18.38 -19.49 -8.10
N THR A 98 -17.62 -19.92 -9.11
CA THR A 98 -16.52 -20.89 -8.88
C THR A 98 -15.14 -20.25 -9.01
N CYS A 99 -14.85 -19.52 -10.10
CA CYS A 99 -13.50 -19.03 -10.35
C CYS A 99 -13.07 -17.94 -9.35
N VAL A 100 -13.98 -17.07 -8.93
CA VAL A 100 -13.68 -16.00 -7.95
C VAL A 100 -13.53 -16.57 -6.54
N GLU A 101 -14.45 -17.44 -6.12
CA GLU A 101 -14.39 -18.07 -4.79
C GLU A 101 -13.11 -18.91 -4.63
N GLU A 102 -12.72 -19.68 -5.66
CA GLU A 102 -11.52 -20.50 -5.62
C GLU A 102 -10.21 -19.69 -5.74
N LEU A 103 -10.26 -18.48 -6.29
CA LEU A 103 -9.12 -17.58 -6.39
C LEU A 103 -8.88 -16.78 -5.11
N GLU A 104 -9.96 -16.37 -4.45
CA GLU A 104 -9.90 -15.47 -3.30
C GLU A 104 -9.09 -16.05 -2.15
N GLY A 105 -9.36 -17.30 -1.76
CA GLY A 105 -8.65 -17.96 -0.66
C GLY A 105 -7.13 -17.98 -0.85
N PRO A 106 -6.61 -18.51 -1.98
CA PRO A 106 -5.20 -18.46 -2.34
C PRO A 106 -4.63 -17.04 -2.39
N PHE A 107 -5.35 -16.08 -2.98
CA PHE A 107 -4.91 -14.69 -3.08
C PHE A 107 -4.71 -14.05 -1.70
N LEU A 108 -5.72 -14.18 -0.82
CA LEU A 108 -5.63 -13.68 0.55
C LEU A 108 -4.46 -14.32 1.30
N LYS A 109 -4.35 -15.65 1.23
CA LYS A 109 -3.34 -16.40 2.00
C LYS A 109 -1.91 -16.15 1.55
N THR A 110 -1.68 -16.03 0.24
CA THR A 110 -0.32 -16.03 -0.33
C THR A 110 0.15 -14.65 -0.80
N VAL A 111 -0.76 -13.69 -0.99
CA VAL A 111 -0.45 -12.36 -1.49
C VAL A 111 -0.84 -11.28 -0.48
N LEU A 112 -2.13 -11.12 -0.18
CA LEU A 112 -2.59 -9.99 0.62
C LEU A 112 -2.13 -10.07 2.09
N ASN A 113 -2.41 -11.18 2.77
CA ASN A 113 -2.08 -11.33 4.20
C ASN A 113 -0.57 -11.22 4.47
N PRO A 114 0.34 -11.77 3.65
CA PRO A 114 1.77 -11.51 3.79
C PRO A 114 2.14 -10.03 3.66
N VAL A 115 1.58 -9.30 2.69
CA VAL A 115 1.82 -7.86 2.52
C VAL A 115 1.31 -7.06 3.73
N GLU A 116 0.10 -7.36 4.22
CA GLU A 116 -0.48 -6.75 5.42
C GLU A 116 0.39 -7.03 6.66
N ARG A 117 0.85 -8.26 6.81
CA ARG A 117 1.75 -8.65 7.90
C ARG A 117 3.08 -7.89 7.82
N PHE A 118 3.65 -7.75 6.63
CA PHE A 118 4.86 -6.93 6.43
C PHE A 118 4.61 -5.48 6.86
N ASN A 119 3.50 -4.88 6.44
CA ASN A 119 3.15 -3.51 6.78
C ASN A 119 2.85 -3.31 8.27
N SER A 120 2.39 -4.36 8.98
CA SER A 120 2.10 -4.29 10.41
C SER A 120 3.33 -3.94 11.27
N TYR A 121 4.54 -4.33 10.82
CA TYR A 121 5.79 -4.04 11.53
C TYR A 121 6.12 -2.54 11.58
N TYR A 122 5.53 -1.73 10.69
CA TYR A 122 5.81 -0.30 10.64
C TYR A 122 5.37 0.44 11.89
N SER A 123 4.34 -0.03 12.60
CA SER A 123 3.90 0.58 13.86
C SER A 123 5.04 0.65 14.86
N ASP A 124 5.73 -0.46 15.09
CA ASP A 124 6.79 -0.58 16.08
C ASP A 124 8.04 0.21 15.66
N VAL A 125 8.40 0.13 14.37
CA VAL A 125 9.54 0.87 13.79
C VAL A 125 9.31 2.38 13.89
N ASN A 126 8.09 2.84 13.59
CA ASN A 126 7.71 4.24 13.70
C ASN A 126 7.74 4.74 15.14
N GLU A 127 7.33 3.92 16.10
CA GLU A 127 7.45 4.26 17.50
C GLU A 127 8.92 4.37 17.93
N ALA A 128 9.79 3.48 17.46
CA ALA A 128 11.22 3.53 17.73
C ALA A 128 11.88 4.80 17.16
N ILE A 129 11.58 5.15 15.90
CA ILE A 129 12.03 6.40 15.27
C ILE A 129 11.56 7.63 16.08
N LYS A 130 10.29 7.65 16.50
CA LYS A 130 9.74 8.72 17.34
C LYS A 130 10.43 8.80 18.71
N LYS A 131 10.75 7.66 19.33
CA LYS A 131 11.51 7.59 20.58
C LYS A 131 12.92 8.17 20.38
N ARG A 132 13.63 7.78 19.33
CA ARG A 132 14.94 8.36 18.97
C ARG A 132 14.88 9.87 18.84
N ALA A 133 13.94 10.40 18.05
CA ALA A 133 13.77 11.84 17.86
C ALA A 133 13.53 12.59 19.19
N LYS A 134 12.72 12.02 20.09
CA LYS A 134 12.50 12.59 21.43
C LYS A 134 13.77 12.60 22.28
N LYS A 135 14.58 11.54 22.23
CA LYS A 135 15.86 11.47 22.96
C LYS A 135 16.88 12.45 22.42
N LYS A 136 16.98 12.57 21.08
CA LYS A 136 17.81 13.57 20.40
C LYS A 136 17.48 14.99 20.87
N ASN A 137 16.20 15.36 20.85
CA ASN A 137 15.76 16.68 21.30
C ASN A 137 16.09 16.95 22.79
N THR A 138 16.02 15.92 23.64
CA THR A 138 16.40 16.05 25.05
C THR A 138 17.91 16.26 25.20
N TYR A 139 18.72 15.49 24.46
CA TYR A 139 20.17 15.64 24.42
C TYR A 139 20.58 17.04 23.92
N ASP A 140 20.04 17.50 22.80
CA ASP A 140 20.35 18.82 22.23
C ASP A 140 19.93 19.96 23.18
N SER A 141 18.78 19.82 23.85
CA SER A 141 18.32 20.81 24.84
C SER A 141 19.25 20.90 26.05
N LEU A 142 19.70 19.77 26.60
CA LEU A 142 20.64 19.74 27.72
C LEU A 142 22.02 20.28 27.30
N ARG A 143 22.48 19.91 26.11
CA ARG A 143 23.75 20.41 25.55
C ARG A 143 23.74 21.93 25.41
N MET A 144 22.63 22.48 24.89
CA MET A 144 22.45 23.92 24.77
C MET A 144 22.38 24.62 26.14
N LYS A 145 21.68 24.02 27.12
CA LYS A 145 21.61 24.56 28.49
C LYS A 145 22.98 24.61 29.16
N LEU A 146 23.76 23.53 29.05
CA LEU A 146 25.11 23.45 29.60
C LEU A 146 26.03 24.51 28.97
N ARG A 147 26.07 24.58 27.63
CA ARG A 147 26.85 25.61 26.92
C ARG A 147 26.49 27.04 27.34
N LYS A 148 25.21 27.35 27.52
CA LYS A 148 24.76 28.68 27.98
C LYS A 148 25.23 28.97 29.40
N LEU A 149 25.26 27.98 30.28
CA LEU A 149 25.73 28.12 31.65
C LEU A 149 27.25 28.29 31.71
N GLU A 150 28.00 27.56 30.89
CA GLU A 150 29.45 27.69 30.74
C GLU A 150 29.86 29.05 30.15
N ALA A 151 29.05 29.60 29.24
CA ALA A 151 29.28 30.93 28.66
C ALA A 151 29.02 32.10 29.62
N SER A 152 28.48 31.86 30.83
CA SER A 152 28.23 32.88 31.84
C SER A 152 28.64 32.40 33.24
N PRO A 153 29.96 32.38 33.53
CA PRO A 153 30.49 31.93 34.82
C PRO A 153 30.02 32.78 36.00
N SER A 154 29.87 32.15 37.16
CA SER A 154 29.47 32.80 38.41
C SER A 154 30.26 32.25 39.60
N GLU A 155 30.60 33.12 40.56
CA GLU A 155 31.27 32.75 41.81
C GLU A 155 30.32 32.14 42.86
N ASP A 156 29.01 32.08 42.58
CA ASP A 156 28.03 31.44 43.45
C ASP A 156 28.37 29.94 43.62
N PRO A 157 28.52 29.42 44.86
CA PRO A 157 28.74 27.99 45.11
C PRO A 157 27.70 27.06 44.44
N SER A 158 26.50 27.58 44.14
CA SER A 158 25.47 26.84 43.41
C SER A 158 25.77 26.63 41.92
N TYR A 159 26.71 27.40 41.34
CA TYR A 159 27.11 27.32 39.93
C TYR A 159 27.77 25.98 39.60
N GLU A 160 28.80 25.62 40.37
CA GLU A 160 29.55 24.36 40.21
C GLU A 160 28.64 23.13 40.36
N LEU A 161 27.72 23.17 41.33
CA LEU A 161 26.71 22.12 41.52
C LEU A 161 25.79 21.99 40.29
N LYS A 162 25.30 23.11 39.74
CA LYS A 162 24.44 23.11 38.53
C LYS A 162 25.17 22.58 37.29
N ILE A 163 26.45 22.92 37.12
CA ILE A 163 27.27 22.37 36.03
C ILE A 163 27.43 20.86 36.20
N SER A 164 27.77 20.40 37.39
CA SER A 164 27.93 18.98 37.69
C SER A 164 26.66 18.17 37.40
N ASP A 165 25.50 18.66 37.87
CA ASP A 165 24.20 18.03 37.65
C ASP A 165 23.82 18.00 36.17
N LEU A 166 23.96 19.13 35.45
CA LEU A 166 23.67 19.19 34.02
C LEU A 166 24.60 18.31 33.19
N THR A 167 25.88 18.20 33.56
CA THR A 167 26.85 17.32 32.90
C THR A 167 26.46 15.86 33.06
N LYS A 168 26.05 15.47 34.27
CA LYS A 168 25.53 14.12 34.55
C LYS A 168 24.27 13.81 33.74
N ASP A 169 23.31 14.74 33.72
CA ASP A 169 22.07 14.59 32.95
C ASP A 169 22.34 14.52 31.44
N LEU A 170 23.27 15.34 30.93
CA LEU A 170 23.70 15.32 29.54
C LEU A 170 24.31 13.96 29.18
N GLY A 171 25.20 13.41 30.02
CA GLY A 171 25.78 12.09 29.82
C GLY A 171 24.72 10.99 29.75
N GLN A 172 23.71 11.02 30.64
CA GLN A 172 22.60 10.07 30.57
C GLN A 172 21.75 10.23 29.32
N ALA A 173 21.49 11.47 28.88
CA ALA A 173 20.73 11.75 27.67
C ALA A 173 21.49 11.31 26.42
N GLN A 174 22.81 11.50 26.38
CA GLN A 174 23.68 11.04 25.31
C GLN A 174 23.63 9.52 25.18
N THR A 175 23.86 8.78 26.28
CA THR A 175 23.80 7.30 26.26
C THR A 175 22.45 6.79 25.75
N LYS A 176 21.34 7.37 26.22
CA LYS A 176 19.99 6.99 25.77
C LYS A 176 19.77 7.31 24.29
N TYR A 177 20.19 8.48 23.82
CA TYR A 177 20.09 8.85 22.41
C TYR A 177 20.93 7.93 21.53
N SER A 178 22.21 7.76 21.85
CA SER A 178 23.14 6.92 21.10
C SER A 178 22.68 5.47 21.02
N SER A 179 22.13 4.91 22.10
CA SER A 179 21.58 3.56 22.09
C SER A 179 20.46 3.38 21.04
N TYR A 180 19.47 4.29 21.01
CA TYR A 180 18.42 4.25 19.98
C TYR A 180 18.95 4.55 18.58
N ASN A 181 19.93 5.45 18.49
CA ASN A 181 20.53 5.86 17.23
C ASN A 181 21.22 4.70 16.51
N GLU A 182 22.15 4.05 17.22
CA GLU A 182 22.91 2.93 16.69
C GLU A 182 22.02 1.71 16.41
N GLN A 183 21.01 1.48 17.25
CA GLN A 183 20.02 0.44 17.00
C GLN A 183 19.31 0.66 15.67
N LEU A 184 18.74 1.85 15.45
CA LEU A 184 17.98 2.12 14.22
C LEU A 184 18.88 2.18 12.98
N LYS A 185 20.11 2.69 13.09
CA LYS A 185 21.10 2.63 12.00
C LYS A 185 21.43 1.21 11.55
N LYS A 186 21.37 0.24 12.47
CA LYS A 186 21.58 -1.18 12.16
C LYS A 186 20.31 -1.85 11.63
N GLU A 187 19.17 -1.58 12.24
CA GLU A 187 17.92 -2.31 11.98
C GLU A 187 17.19 -1.81 10.73
N LEU A 188 17.17 -0.50 10.45
CA LEU A 188 16.47 0.06 9.28
C LEU A 188 16.98 -0.50 7.94
N PRO A 189 18.31 -0.54 7.67
CA PRO A 189 18.82 -1.11 6.43
C PRO A 189 18.46 -2.59 6.30
N THR A 190 18.55 -3.33 7.41
CA THR A 190 18.21 -4.76 7.45
C THR A 190 16.75 -4.99 7.07
N LEU A 191 15.83 -4.20 7.63
CA LEU A 191 14.41 -4.28 7.28
C LEU A 191 14.18 -3.93 5.81
N VAL A 192 14.82 -2.87 5.32
CA VAL A 192 14.73 -2.48 3.91
C VAL A 192 15.19 -3.62 3.01
N ASP A 193 16.34 -4.25 3.28
CA ASP A 193 16.88 -5.31 2.42
C ASP A 193 16.05 -6.60 2.48
N MET A 194 15.46 -6.93 3.63
CA MET A 194 14.58 -8.09 3.80
C MET A 194 13.28 -8.00 2.98
N ARG A 195 12.86 -6.81 2.53
CA ARG A 195 11.62 -6.63 1.76
C ARG A 195 11.56 -7.54 0.52
N ILE A 196 12.70 -7.73 -0.15
CA ILE A 196 12.78 -8.51 -1.39
C ILE A 196 12.52 -9.99 -1.11
N PRO A 197 13.34 -10.70 -0.33
CA PRO A 197 13.12 -12.12 -0.07
C PRO A 197 11.79 -12.40 0.63
N TYR A 198 11.27 -11.45 1.43
CA TYR A 198 9.98 -11.59 2.07
C TYR A 198 8.80 -11.53 1.08
N LEU A 199 8.80 -10.56 0.16
CA LEU A 199 7.67 -10.33 -0.75
C LEU A 199 7.78 -11.10 -2.07
N ASN A 200 8.96 -11.59 -2.46
CA ASN A 200 9.16 -12.29 -3.73
C ASN A 200 8.23 -13.52 -3.91
N PRO A 201 8.03 -14.38 -2.89
CA PRO A 201 7.08 -15.50 -3.00
C PRO A 201 5.63 -15.04 -3.20
N SER A 202 5.25 -13.90 -2.61
CA SER A 202 3.91 -13.33 -2.79
C SER A 202 3.71 -12.80 -4.21
N PHE A 203 4.71 -12.16 -4.81
CA PHE A 203 4.66 -11.74 -6.21
C PHE A 203 4.60 -12.93 -7.17
N GLU A 204 5.38 -13.98 -6.91
CA GLU A 204 5.33 -15.21 -7.71
C GLU A 204 3.95 -15.87 -7.63
N SER A 205 3.39 -15.97 -6.42
CA SER A 205 2.04 -16.50 -6.21
C SER A 205 0.99 -15.65 -6.92
N PHE A 206 1.11 -14.32 -6.85
CA PHE A 206 0.18 -13.40 -7.51
C PHE A 206 0.13 -13.63 -9.03
N VAL A 207 1.28 -13.73 -9.69
CA VAL A 207 1.34 -14.01 -11.14
C VAL A 207 0.69 -15.36 -11.48
N LYS A 208 0.95 -16.41 -10.68
CA LYS A 208 0.34 -17.74 -10.89
C LYS A 208 -1.18 -17.71 -10.72
N ILE A 209 -1.66 -16.98 -9.73
CA ILE A 209 -3.10 -16.79 -9.49
C ILE A 209 -3.75 -16.07 -10.67
N GLN A 210 -3.14 -15.00 -11.17
CA GLN A 210 -3.64 -14.30 -12.36
C GLN A 210 -3.68 -15.20 -13.59
N LEU A 211 -2.60 -15.95 -13.86
CA LEU A 211 -2.55 -16.89 -14.98
C LEU A 211 -3.66 -17.94 -14.89
N ARG A 212 -3.88 -18.51 -13.71
CA ARG A 212 -4.97 -19.48 -13.48
C ARG A 212 -6.32 -18.84 -13.81
N PHE A 213 -6.61 -17.68 -13.23
CA PHE A 213 -7.88 -16.97 -13.44
C PHE A 213 -8.14 -16.71 -14.91
N PHE A 214 -7.21 -16.06 -15.62
CA PHE A 214 -7.42 -15.69 -17.01
C PHE A 214 -7.52 -16.91 -17.94
N ASN A 215 -6.79 -18.00 -17.64
CA ASN A 215 -6.91 -19.23 -18.41
C ASN A 215 -8.27 -19.92 -18.20
N GLU A 216 -8.77 -19.96 -16.97
CA GLU A 216 -10.10 -20.52 -16.67
C GLU A 216 -11.21 -19.68 -17.33
N ASN A 217 -11.10 -18.34 -17.26
CA ASN A 217 -12.00 -17.41 -17.95
C ASN A 217 -12.01 -17.64 -19.46
N PHE A 218 -10.81 -17.73 -20.06
CA PHE A 218 -10.67 -17.99 -21.49
C PHE A 218 -11.29 -19.33 -21.88
N SER A 219 -11.01 -20.40 -21.13
CA SER A 219 -11.56 -21.73 -21.40
C SER A 219 -13.10 -21.71 -21.42
N LYS A 220 -13.73 -21.06 -20.43
CA LYS A 220 -15.19 -20.98 -20.31
C LYS A 220 -15.84 -20.19 -21.46
N ILE A 221 -15.23 -19.08 -21.86
CA ILE A 221 -15.73 -18.29 -23.00
C ILE A 221 -15.54 -19.06 -24.32
N ASN A 222 -14.41 -19.75 -24.48
CA ASN A 222 -14.12 -20.54 -25.67
C ASN A 222 -15.08 -21.73 -25.86
N GLU A 223 -15.59 -22.32 -24.77
CA GLU A 223 -16.66 -23.34 -24.83
C GLU A 223 -17.95 -22.79 -25.47
N VAL A 224 -18.28 -21.52 -25.20
CA VAL A 224 -19.44 -20.84 -25.82
C VAL A 224 -19.17 -20.56 -27.30
N GLU A 225 -17.95 -20.11 -27.65
CA GLU A 225 -17.55 -19.87 -29.04
C GLU A 225 -17.71 -21.13 -29.90
N GLN A 226 -17.34 -22.30 -29.37
CA GLN A 226 -17.46 -23.57 -30.10
C GLN A 226 -18.91 -23.93 -30.47
N LYS A 227 -19.89 -23.37 -29.77
CA LYS A 227 -21.33 -23.57 -30.02
C LYS A 227 -21.88 -22.55 -31.01
N MET A 228 -21.13 -21.49 -31.34
CA MET A 228 -21.48 -20.55 -32.40
C MET A 228 -21.44 -21.23 -33.78
N ASP A 229 -22.13 -20.64 -34.75
CA ASP A 229 -22.23 -21.21 -36.09
C ASP A 229 -20.84 -21.37 -36.76
N ALA A 230 -20.75 -22.30 -37.71
CA ALA A 230 -19.48 -22.65 -38.35
C ALA A 230 -18.84 -21.48 -39.12
N GLN A 231 -19.63 -20.51 -39.59
CA GLN A 231 -19.13 -19.34 -40.30
C GLN A 231 -18.44 -18.38 -39.32
N THR A 232 -19.09 -18.08 -38.18
CA THR A 232 -18.52 -17.21 -37.14
C THR A 232 -17.19 -17.74 -36.60
N ARG A 233 -17.04 -19.06 -36.45
CA ARG A 233 -15.78 -19.71 -36.04
C ARG A 233 -14.68 -19.62 -37.11
N SER A 234 -15.03 -19.83 -38.39
CA SER A 234 -14.08 -19.67 -39.50
C SER A 234 -13.58 -18.23 -39.61
N ASP A 235 -14.44 -17.25 -39.28
CA ASP A 235 -14.10 -15.83 -39.36
C ASP A 235 -13.18 -15.39 -38.20
N TYR A 236 -13.32 -15.97 -36.99
CA TYR A 236 -12.38 -15.79 -35.88
C TYR A 236 -10.97 -16.27 -36.26
N ILE A 237 -10.87 -17.49 -36.82
CA ILE A 237 -9.60 -18.11 -37.22
C ILE A 237 -8.88 -17.30 -38.31
N ASN A 238 -9.63 -16.67 -39.21
CA ASN A 238 -9.07 -15.92 -40.33
C ASN A 238 -8.81 -14.43 -40.00
N GLY A 239 -9.08 -13.98 -38.77
CA GLY A 239 -8.90 -12.58 -38.36
C GLY A 239 -9.92 -11.59 -38.94
N ALA A 240 -11.05 -12.09 -39.47
CA ALA A 240 -12.09 -11.28 -40.12
C ALA A 240 -13.12 -10.67 -39.14
N LEU A 241 -12.87 -10.77 -37.83
CA LEU A 241 -13.78 -10.30 -36.77
C LEU A 241 -13.90 -8.79 -36.70
N GLU A 242 -12.79 -8.05 -36.86
CA GLU A 242 -12.82 -6.58 -36.85
C GLU A 242 -13.67 -6.04 -38.00
N GLU A 243 -13.49 -6.57 -39.21
CA GLU A 243 -14.25 -6.19 -40.41
C GLU A 243 -15.76 -6.53 -40.27
N LYS A 244 -16.10 -7.57 -39.50
CA LYS A 244 -17.50 -7.90 -39.19
C LYS A 244 -18.10 -7.12 -38.03
N MET A 245 -17.31 -6.65 -37.05
CA MET A 245 -17.81 -5.70 -36.04
C MET A 245 -18.29 -4.41 -36.70
N ASP A 246 -17.58 -3.92 -37.72
CA ASP A 246 -18.00 -2.79 -38.53
C ASP A 246 -19.32 -3.08 -39.29
N ASN A 247 -19.45 -4.29 -39.86
CA ASN A 247 -20.70 -4.71 -40.49
C ASN A 247 -21.87 -4.90 -39.50
N ILE A 248 -21.61 -5.28 -38.24
CA ILE A 248 -22.64 -5.35 -37.19
C ILE A 248 -23.07 -3.93 -36.80
N LEU A 249 -22.13 -2.99 -36.69
CA LEU A 249 -22.45 -1.58 -36.46
C LEU A 249 -23.33 -1.03 -37.56
N ASP A 250 -23.05 -1.36 -38.82
CA ASP A 250 -23.88 -0.94 -39.95
C ASP A 250 -25.27 -1.60 -39.94
N LYS A 251 -25.37 -2.88 -39.56
CA LYS A 251 -26.68 -3.52 -39.31
C LYS A 251 -27.46 -2.87 -38.16
N ILE A 252 -26.79 -2.44 -37.08
CA ILE A 252 -27.42 -1.73 -35.96
C ILE A 252 -27.93 -0.35 -36.40
N LYS A 253 -27.17 0.36 -37.25
CA LYS A 253 -27.60 1.62 -37.88
C LYS A 253 -28.81 1.42 -38.78
N ASP A 254 -28.81 0.36 -39.61
CA ASP A 254 -29.92 0.03 -40.51
C ASP A 254 -31.21 -0.35 -39.76
N LEU A 255 -31.08 -0.89 -38.55
CA LEU A 255 -32.22 -1.22 -37.68
C LEU A 255 -32.82 0.02 -36.98
N ASN A 256 -32.30 1.24 -37.20
CA ASN A 256 -32.69 2.47 -36.48
C ASN A 256 -32.60 2.33 -34.94
N ILE A 257 -31.73 1.46 -34.42
CA ILE A 257 -31.58 1.20 -32.97
C ILE A 257 -30.72 2.27 -32.28
N ALA A 258 -30.02 3.11 -33.06
CA ALA A 258 -29.26 4.25 -32.54
C ALA A 258 -29.71 5.55 -33.21
N ILE A 259 -30.29 6.46 -32.42
CA ILE A 259 -30.20 7.91 -32.62
C ILE A 259 -29.31 8.45 -31.50
#